data_AF-A0A8H4RM24-F1
#
_entry.id   AF-A0A8H4RM24-F1
#
_cell.length_a   1.000
_cell.length_b   1.000
_cell.length_c   1.000
_cell.angle_alpha   90.00
_cell.angle_beta   90.00
_cell.angle_gamma   90.00
#
_symmetry.space_group_name_H-M   'P 1'
#
loop_
_entity.id
_entity.type
_entity.pdbx_description
1 polymer ?
#
loop_
_entity_poly.entity_id
_entity_poly.type
_entity_poly.pdbx_seq_one_letter_code
_entity_poly.pdbx_strand_id
1 'polypeptide(L)'
;MEDLTFGVEIEFALALLHKGRKNPNPNDSRSPYGILIGEGSDYGFMDQMMGPDAQDAKEAQQHIIGTLARVEIPAISEWSLHSTQSNPDECVIGTDPTIEPPPGKYAWVKIKIRSPAFYYTDTALNQVHKMCELLCKAYRIAVTRTCGLHVHTFEHQLNKIHPEERRGEANKYCCGIRSSSQIAYDLEERHGYGTKRLSYNILNLRGGWEQSNRTIEFRQHENTFNSQAVVMWIKSCAGLVYSAREA
;
A
#
# COMPACT_ATOMS: atom_id res chain seq x y z
N MET A 1 -13.24 -20.05 3.36
CA MET A 1 -12.51 -18.76 3.36
C MET A 1 -13.42 -17.57 3.00
N GLU A 2 -14.70 -17.78 2.65
CA GLU A 2 -15.53 -16.76 1.98
C GLU A 2 -15.89 -15.53 2.82
N ASP A 3 -15.68 -15.57 4.14
CA ASP A 3 -15.86 -14.40 5.03
C ASP A 3 -14.53 -13.73 5.44
N LEU A 4 -13.40 -14.16 4.86
CA LEU A 4 -12.14 -13.48 5.08
C LEU A 4 -12.09 -12.23 4.21
N THR A 5 -11.31 -11.26 4.65
CA THR A 5 -11.09 -10.00 3.95
C THR A 5 -9.62 -9.66 3.97
N PHE A 6 -9.18 -9.00 2.90
CA PHE A 6 -7.81 -8.57 2.78
C PHE A 6 -7.70 -7.21 2.08
N GLY A 7 -6.68 -6.46 2.44
CA GLY A 7 -6.21 -5.30 1.67
C GLY A 7 -4.75 -5.52 1.30
N VAL A 8 -4.30 -4.90 0.21
CA VAL A 8 -2.89 -4.91 -0.20
C VAL A 8 -2.38 -3.48 -0.34
N GLU A 9 -1.17 -3.25 0.15
CA GLU A 9 -0.40 -2.04 -0.08
C GLU A 9 0.86 -2.40 -0.87
N ILE A 10 1.08 -1.71 -1.98
CA ILE A 10 2.25 -1.90 -2.85
C ILE A 10 2.97 -0.57 -3.02
N GLU A 11 4.26 -0.57 -2.71
CA GLU A 11 5.13 0.61 -2.80
C GLU A 11 6.14 0.46 -3.93
N PHE A 12 6.50 1.55 -4.63
CA PHE A 12 7.54 1.50 -5.65
C PHE A 12 8.03 2.89 -6.07
N ALA A 13 9.19 2.94 -6.73
CA ALA A 13 9.65 4.13 -7.43
C ALA A 13 9.26 4.08 -8.91
N LEU A 14 8.55 5.10 -9.38
CA LEU A 14 8.15 5.28 -10.78
C LEU A 14 9.14 6.20 -11.50
N ALA A 15 9.70 5.74 -12.61
CA ALA A 15 10.67 6.51 -13.40
C ALA A 15 9.98 7.45 -14.39
N LEU A 16 10.28 8.75 -14.30
CA LEU A 16 9.77 9.80 -15.19
C LEU A 16 10.92 10.51 -15.92
N LEU A 17 10.61 11.04 -17.11
CA LEU A 17 11.47 11.97 -17.82
C LEU A 17 10.69 13.19 -18.29
N HIS A 18 11.15 14.38 -17.88
CA HIS A 18 10.66 15.63 -18.47
C HIS A 18 10.98 15.69 -19.97
N LYS A 19 10.14 16.42 -20.71
CA LYS A 19 10.28 16.63 -22.15
C LYS A 19 11.70 17.11 -22.51
N GLY A 20 12.27 16.54 -23.58
CA GLY A 20 13.60 16.89 -24.07
C GLY A 20 14.77 16.16 -23.37
N ARG A 21 14.54 15.48 -22.24
CA ARG A 21 15.58 14.61 -21.64
C ARG A 21 15.78 13.36 -22.49
N LYS A 22 17.04 12.93 -22.68
CA LYS A 22 17.35 11.67 -23.38
C LYS A 22 17.02 10.46 -22.52
N ASN A 23 16.35 9.48 -23.11
CA ASN A 23 16.01 8.23 -22.45
C ASN A 23 17.29 7.44 -22.09
N PRO A 24 17.58 7.18 -20.80
CA PRO A 24 18.73 6.37 -20.39
C PRO A 24 18.64 4.92 -20.87
N ASN A 25 17.42 4.36 -20.99
CA ASN A 25 17.16 2.99 -21.39
C ASN A 25 16.24 2.96 -22.63
N PRO A 26 16.74 3.27 -23.83
CA PRO A 26 15.91 3.42 -25.04
C PRO A 26 15.30 2.10 -25.53
N ASN A 27 15.86 0.95 -25.15
CA ASN A 27 15.38 -0.38 -25.59
C ASN A 27 14.21 -0.91 -24.74
N ASP A 28 13.91 -0.29 -23.61
CA ASP A 28 12.73 -0.63 -22.82
C ASP A 28 11.50 0.01 -23.45
N SER A 29 10.55 -0.81 -23.92
CA SER A 29 9.35 -0.38 -24.64
C SER A 29 8.41 0.50 -23.82
N ARG A 30 8.55 0.50 -22.49
CA ARG A 30 7.74 1.32 -21.58
C ARG A 30 8.26 2.74 -21.65
N SER A 31 7.40 3.70 -21.97
CA SER A 31 7.81 5.10 -22.08
C SER A 31 7.83 5.76 -20.70
N PRO A 32 8.94 6.39 -20.26
CA PRO A 32 8.97 7.28 -19.10
C PRO A 32 8.46 8.69 -19.42
N TYR A 33 8.13 8.96 -20.69
CA TYR A 33 7.54 10.21 -21.16
C TYR A 33 6.02 10.12 -21.25
N GLY A 34 5.35 11.27 -21.26
CA GLY A 34 3.89 11.36 -21.43
C GLY A 34 3.09 11.15 -20.13
N ILE A 35 3.80 10.91 -19.02
CA ILE A 35 3.22 10.90 -17.67
C ILE A 35 3.16 12.33 -17.12
N LEU A 36 4.24 13.09 -17.35
CA LEU A 36 4.30 14.50 -17.01
C LEU A 36 3.69 15.33 -18.14
N ILE A 37 2.75 16.19 -17.81
CA ILE A 37 2.06 17.10 -18.73
C ILE A 37 2.97 18.31 -19.04
N GLY A 38 3.86 18.66 -18.10
CA GLY A 38 4.92 19.67 -18.28
C GLY A 38 4.49 21.10 -17.97
N GLU A 39 5.49 21.98 -17.80
CA GLU A 39 5.31 23.43 -17.57
C GLU A 39 4.48 24.06 -18.70
N GLY A 40 3.33 24.65 -18.34
CA GLY A 40 2.46 25.37 -19.29
C GLY A 40 1.01 24.91 -19.33
N SER A 41 0.59 23.95 -18.51
CA SER A 41 -0.83 23.84 -18.19
C SER A 41 -1.24 25.02 -17.31
N ASP A 42 -2.44 25.58 -17.52
CA ASP A 42 -3.06 26.61 -16.66
C ASP A 42 -3.38 26.01 -15.29
N TYR A 43 -2.32 25.74 -14.53
CA TYR A 43 -2.39 25.23 -13.19
C TYR A 43 -2.77 26.38 -12.25
N GLY A 44 -3.73 26.12 -11.35
CA GLY A 44 -4.15 27.12 -10.38
C GLY A 44 -3.01 27.55 -9.45
N PHE A 45 -3.16 28.72 -8.82
CA PHE A 45 -2.18 29.31 -7.90
C PHE A 45 -1.58 28.34 -6.85
N MET A 46 -2.39 27.38 -6.38
CA MET A 46 -1.96 26.35 -5.41
C MET A 46 -0.87 25.42 -5.97
N ASP A 47 -0.96 25.04 -7.25
CA ASP A 47 -0.02 24.09 -7.87
C ASP A 47 1.37 24.73 -8.07
N GLN A 48 1.43 26.04 -8.34
CA GLN A 48 2.70 26.78 -8.42
C GLN A 48 3.44 26.87 -7.07
N MET A 49 2.74 26.76 -5.94
CA MET A 49 3.35 26.76 -4.61
C MET A 49 3.92 25.41 -4.18
N MET A 50 3.50 24.29 -4.79
CA MET A 50 3.82 22.95 -4.27
C MET A 50 5.24 22.46 -4.60
N GLY A 51 5.97 23.16 -5.47
CA GLY A 51 7.29 22.75 -5.94
C GLY A 51 7.23 21.57 -6.93
N PRO A 52 8.33 21.33 -7.67
CA PRO A 52 8.34 20.40 -8.81
C PRO A 52 8.08 18.94 -8.42
N ASP A 53 8.63 18.48 -7.29
CA ASP A 53 8.48 17.08 -6.86
C ASP A 53 7.02 16.71 -6.51
N ALA A 54 6.30 17.64 -5.88
CA ALA A 54 4.89 17.44 -5.55
C ALA A 54 4.00 17.46 -6.79
N GLN A 55 4.33 18.29 -7.78
CA GLN A 55 3.63 18.35 -9.06
C GLN A 55 3.82 17.06 -9.85
N ASP A 56 5.06 16.58 -9.97
CA ASP A 56 5.37 15.30 -10.63
C ASP A 56 4.62 14.14 -9.95
N ALA A 57 4.53 14.16 -8.61
CA ALA A 57 3.76 13.17 -7.87
C ALA A 57 2.26 13.23 -8.18
N LYS A 58 1.67 14.43 -8.23
CA LYS A 58 0.26 14.63 -8.58
C LYS A 58 -0.04 14.11 -9.99
N GLU A 59 0.78 14.47 -10.97
CA GLU A 59 0.62 14.04 -12.36
C GLU A 59 0.81 12.53 -12.53
N ALA A 60 1.80 11.94 -11.86
CA ALA A 60 2.00 10.49 -11.82
C ALA A 60 0.79 9.76 -11.23
N GLN A 61 0.23 10.25 -10.12
CA GLN A 61 -0.97 9.65 -9.52
C GLN A 61 -2.16 9.70 -10.48
N GLN A 62 -2.40 10.84 -11.14
CA GLN A 62 -3.48 10.98 -12.13
C GLN A 62 -3.30 10.05 -13.34
N HIS A 63 -2.08 9.92 -13.85
CA HIS A 63 -1.79 9.00 -14.95
C HIS A 63 -1.97 7.52 -14.54
N ILE A 64 -1.62 7.17 -13.29
CA ILE A 64 -1.90 5.83 -12.73
C ILE A 64 -3.39 5.56 -12.66
N ILE A 65 -4.19 6.51 -12.16
CA ILE A 65 -5.66 6.39 -12.10
C ILE A 65 -6.22 6.15 -13.51
N GLY A 66 -5.84 6.96 -14.49
CA GLY A 66 -6.28 6.78 -15.88
C GLY A 66 -5.82 5.46 -16.51
N THR A 67 -4.70 4.89 -16.05
CA THR A 67 -4.23 3.57 -16.48
C THR A 67 -5.05 2.45 -15.86
N LEU A 68 -5.32 2.49 -14.55
CA LEU A 68 -6.15 1.51 -13.84
C LEU A 68 -7.59 1.49 -14.37
N ALA A 69 -8.12 2.64 -14.76
CA ALA A 69 -9.44 2.75 -15.39
C ALA A 69 -9.57 1.93 -16.70
N ARG A 70 -8.47 1.65 -17.42
CA ARG A 70 -8.48 0.83 -18.66
C ARG A 70 -8.84 -0.63 -18.42
N VAL A 71 -8.73 -1.08 -17.16
CA VAL A 71 -9.10 -2.44 -16.73
C VAL A 71 -10.18 -2.39 -15.64
N GLU A 72 -10.93 -1.29 -15.59
CA GLU A 72 -12.07 -1.11 -14.68
C GLU A 72 -11.70 -1.22 -13.20
N ILE A 73 -10.47 -0.83 -12.83
CA ILE A 73 -10.05 -0.74 -11.43
C ILE A 73 -10.28 0.71 -10.97
N PRO A 74 -11.25 0.96 -10.07
CA PRO A 74 -11.49 2.30 -9.54
C PRO A 74 -10.31 2.77 -8.70
N ALA A 75 -9.89 4.01 -8.87
CA ALA A 75 -8.79 4.58 -8.13
C ALA A 75 -8.94 6.08 -7.92
N ILE A 76 -8.42 6.56 -6.80
CA ILE A 76 -8.43 7.96 -6.40
C ILE A 76 -7.04 8.38 -5.91
N SER A 77 -6.73 9.66 -6.08
CA SER A 77 -5.52 10.25 -5.52
C SER A 77 -5.70 10.50 -4.03
N GLU A 78 -4.68 10.21 -3.22
CA GLU A 78 -4.64 10.51 -1.79
C GLU A 78 -4.92 12.00 -1.50
N TRP A 79 -4.55 12.88 -2.44
CA TRP A 79 -4.77 14.32 -2.36
C TRP A 79 -6.26 14.70 -2.43
N SER A 80 -7.07 13.86 -3.10
CA SER A 80 -8.51 14.09 -3.28
C SER A 80 -9.34 13.60 -2.08
N LEU A 81 -8.75 12.85 -1.15
CA LEU A 81 -9.46 12.34 0.04
C LEU A 81 -9.87 13.45 1.02
N HIS A 82 -9.24 14.62 0.98
CA HIS A 82 -9.62 15.76 1.82
C HIS A 82 -10.86 16.52 1.30
N SER A 83 -11.17 16.39 0.01
CA SER A 83 -12.22 17.16 -0.67
C SER A 83 -13.39 16.32 -1.14
N THR A 84 -13.30 14.99 -1.04
CA THR A 84 -14.33 14.05 -1.49
C THR A 84 -14.56 12.97 -0.43
N GLN A 85 -15.80 12.48 -0.32
CA GLN A 85 -16.09 11.33 0.53
C GLN A 85 -15.42 10.10 -0.08
N SER A 86 -14.51 9.46 0.67
CA SER A 86 -13.77 8.29 0.20
C SER A 86 -14.73 7.15 -0.11
N ASN A 87 -14.73 6.67 -1.36
CA ASN A 87 -15.38 5.42 -1.72
C ASN A 87 -14.50 4.26 -1.21
N PRO A 88 -15.00 3.37 -0.33
CA PRO A 88 -14.21 2.28 0.22
C PRO A 88 -13.77 1.26 -0.84
N ASP A 89 -14.40 1.26 -2.02
CA ASP A 89 -14.13 0.32 -3.12
C ASP A 89 -13.08 0.85 -4.13
N GLU A 90 -12.42 1.98 -3.84
CA GLU A 90 -11.38 2.57 -4.68
C GLU A 90 -9.95 2.29 -4.17
N CYS A 91 -9.04 2.02 -5.11
CA CYS A 91 -7.61 2.05 -4.81
C CYS A 91 -7.16 3.48 -4.52
N VAL A 92 -6.45 3.69 -3.42
CA VAL A 92 -5.86 5.00 -3.09
C VAL A 92 -4.42 5.04 -3.60
N ILE A 93 -4.13 5.97 -4.50
CA ILE A 93 -2.79 6.24 -5.03
C ILE A 93 -2.20 7.41 -4.26
N GLY A 94 -1.17 7.15 -3.48
CA GLY A 94 -0.48 8.14 -2.65
C GLY A 94 1.02 8.15 -2.91
N THR A 95 1.75 8.74 -1.97
CA THR A 95 3.21 8.67 -1.95
C THR A 95 3.73 8.02 -0.67
N ASP A 96 4.93 7.43 -0.74
CA ASP A 96 5.66 7.07 0.47
C ASP A 96 7.04 7.74 0.50
N PRO A 97 7.25 8.72 1.40
CA PRO A 97 8.51 9.46 1.45
C PRO A 97 9.70 8.58 1.87
N THR A 98 9.46 7.42 2.48
CA THR A 98 10.50 6.50 2.97
C THR A 98 11.14 5.67 1.87
N ILE A 99 10.57 5.63 0.66
CA ILE A 99 11.16 4.96 -0.48
C ILE A 99 12.46 5.66 -0.89
N GLU A 100 13.55 4.90 -0.95
CA GLU A 100 14.83 5.26 -1.54
C GLU A 100 14.86 4.73 -2.99
N PRO A 101 14.67 5.59 -4.00
CA PRO A 101 14.74 5.16 -5.40
C PRO A 101 16.19 4.87 -5.82
N PRO A 102 16.40 4.12 -6.92
CA PRO A 102 17.74 3.90 -7.46
C PRO A 102 18.41 5.22 -7.86
N PRO A 103 19.75 5.34 -7.73
CA PRO A 103 20.45 6.48 -8.32
C PRO A 103 20.29 6.48 -9.84
N GLY A 104 20.23 7.64 -10.47
CA GLY A 104 20.12 7.69 -11.92
C GLY A 104 19.66 9.03 -12.48
N LYS A 105 19.29 8.99 -13.77
CA LYS A 105 18.90 10.17 -14.57
C LYS A 105 17.38 10.35 -14.68
N TYR A 106 16.60 9.51 -14.01
CA TYR A 106 15.14 9.64 -13.96
C TYR A 106 14.75 10.58 -12.81
N ALA A 107 13.67 11.33 -13.01
CA ALA A 107 12.91 11.87 -11.89
C ALA A 107 12.09 10.71 -11.31
N TRP A 108 12.26 10.43 -10.03
CA TRP A 108 11.61 9.29 -9.37
C TRP A 108 10.46 9.77 -8.51
N VAL A 109 9.25 9.30 -8.81
CA VAL A 109 8.10 9.48 -7.93
C VAL A 109 7.94 8.26 -7.04
N LYS A 110 7.83 8.49 -5.74
CA LYS A 110 7.73 7.46 -4.71
C LYS A 110 6.26 7.10 -4.48
N ILE A 111 5.76 6.10 -5.21
CA ILE A 111 4.34 5.75 -5.24
C ILE A 111 4.01 4.70 -4.18
N LYS A 112 2.82 4.85 -3.59
CA LYS A 112 2.17 3.84 -2.77
C LYS A 112 0.74 3.64 -3.24
N ILE A 113 0.33 2.40 -3.46
CA ILE A 113 -1.05 2.04 -3.84
C ILE A 113 -1.64 1.21 -2.71
N ARG A 114 -2.76 1.65 -2.16
CA ARG A 114 -3.56 0.90 -1.18
C ARG A 114 -4.84 0.43 -1.85
N SER A 115 -5.12 -0.87 -1.80
CA SER A 115 -6.37 -1.40 -2.30
C SER A 115 -7.53 -1.18 -1.32
N PRO A 116 -8.77 -1.36 -1.78
CA PRO A 116 -9.92 -1.63 -0.92
C PRO A 116 -9.69 -2.79 0.04
N ALA A 117 -10.56 -2.86 1.06
CA ALA A 117 -10.75 -4.03 1.90
C ALA A 117 -11.62 -5.05 1.14
N PHE A 118 -11.02 -5.95 0.39
CA PHE A 118 -11.74 -6.94 -0.39
C PHE A 118 -12.24 -8.09 0.48
N TYR A 119 -13.39 -8.67 0.11
CA TYR A 119 -13.68 -10.05 0.46
C TYR A 119 -12.74 -11.00 -0.27
N TYR A 120 -12.29 -12.05 0.42
CA TYR A 120 -11.39 -13.04 -0.12
C TYR A 120 -12.10 -13.91 -1.15
N THR A 121 -11.94 -13.52 -2.41
CA THR A 121 -12.56 -14.16 -3.57
C THR A 121 -11.55 -14.24 -4.71
N ASP A 122 -11.76 -15.18 -5.64
CA ASP A 122 -10.93 -15.26 -6.84
C ASP A 122 -11.02 -13.98 -7.70
N THR A 123 -12.17 -13.32 -7.71
CA THR A 123 -12.36 -12.02 -8.38
C THR A 123 -11.44 -10.94 -7.79
N ALA A 124 -11.41 -10.81 -6.45
CA ALA A 124 -10.53 -9.84 -5.79
C ALA A 124 -9.04 -10.16 -5.98
N LEU A 125 -8.66 -11.45 -5.89
CA LEU A 125 -7.30 -11.88 -6.16
C LEU A 125 -6.89 -11.59 -7.61
N ASN A 126 -7.80 -11.81 -8.57
CA ASN A 126 -7.59 -11.50 -9.99
C ASN A 126 -7.50 -10.00 -10.24
N GLN A 127 -8.23 -9.17 -9.50
CA GLN A 127 -8.11 -7.72 -9.57
C GLN A 127 -6.70 -7.25 -9.18
N VAL A 128 -6.15 -7.77 -8.07
CA VAL A 128 -4.76 -7.48 -7.66
C VAL A 128 -3.76 -8.00 -8.70
N HIS A 129 -4.00 -9.20 -9.23
CA HIS A 129 -3.17 -9.77 -10.30
C HIS A 129 -3.10 -8.85 -11.53
N LYS A 130 -4.27 -8.44 -12.04
CA LYS A 130 -4.40 -7.53 -13.20
C LYS A 130 -3.75 -6.18 -12.94
N MET A 131 -3.93 -5.63 -11.73
CA MET A 131 -3.29 -4.38 -11.32
C MET A 131 -1.76 -4.49 -11.44
N CYS A 132 -1.15 -5.51 -10.83
CA CYS A 132 0.30 -5.72 -10.89
C CYS A 132 0.82 -5.89 -12.32
N GLU A 133 0.14 -6.73 -13.13
CA GLU A 133 0.54 -6.93 -14.54
C GLU A 133 0.46 -5.64 -15.34
N LEU A 134 -0.65 -4.89 -15.20
CA LEU A 134 -0.87 -3.67 -15.95
C LEU A 134 0.18 -2.61 -15.59
N LEU A 135 0.47 -2.42 -14.30
CA LEU A 135 1.46 -1.46 -13.84
C LEU A 135 2.85 -1.82 -14.37
N CYS A 136 3.25 -3.09 -14.32
CA CYS A 136 4.52 -3.54 -14.88
C CYS A 136 4.63 -3.39 -16.40
N LYS A 137 3.52 -3.61 -17.12
CA LYS A 137 3.44 -3.46 -18.58
C LYS A 137 3.43 -1.98 -19.00
N ALA A 138 2.81 -1.11 -18.20
CA ALA A 138 2.66 0.31 -18.52
C ALA A 138 3.89 1.14 -18.12
N TYR A 139 4.56 0.79 -17.02
CA TYR A 139 5.50 1.68 -16.35
C TYR A 139 6.88 1.11 -16.12
N ARG A 140 7.87 2.01 -16.10
CA ARG A 140 9.20 1.73 -15.60
C ARG A 140 9.22 1.87 -14.10
N ILE A 141 9.08 0.72 -13.45
CA ILE A 141 9.00 0.59 -12.00
C ILE A 141 10.33 0.08 -11.48
N ALA A 142 10.82 0.68 -10.39
CA ALA A 142 11.88 0.14 -9.58
C ALA A 142 11.34 -0.24 -8.20
N VAL A 143 11.59 -1.49 -7.82
CA VAL A 143 11.36 -2.00 -6.47
C VAL A 143 12.71 -2.10 -5.79
N THR A 144 12.89 -1.32 -4.72
CA THR A 144 14.14 -1.27 -3.94
C THR A 144 13.92 -1.87 -2.55
N ARG A 145 14.99 -2.05 -1.78
CA ARG A 145 14.97 -2.60 -0.40
C ARG A 145 14.07 -1.82 0.57
N THR A 146 13.71 -0.58 0.25
CA THR A 146 12.88 0.29 1.09
C THR A 146 11.42 0.29 0.66
N CYS A 147 11.07 -0.37 -0.44
CA CYS A 147 9.70 -0.49 -0.89
C CYS A 147 9.06 -1.68 -0.15
N GLY A 148 7.85 -1.51 0.37
CA GLY A 148 7.07 -2.55 1.02
C GLY A 148 6.00 -3.22 0.14
N LEU A 149 5.72 -4.48 0.46
CA LEU A 149 4.49 -5.19 0.07
C LEU A 149 3.78 -5.60 1.35
N HIS A 150 2.67 -4.95 1.65
CA HIS A 150 1.92 -5.20 2.88
C HIS A 150 0.58 -5.88 2.56
N VAL A 151 0.22 -6.90 3.34
CA VAL A 151 -1.10 -7.51 3.30
C VAL A 151 -1.79 -7.25 4.62
N HIS A 152 -2.99 -6.70 4.57
CA HIS A 152 -3.82 -6.42 5.73
C HIS A 152 -4.91 -7.48 5.83
N THR A 153 -5.08 -8.09 7.00
CA THR A 153 -6.22 -8.98 7.30
C THR A 153 -6.96 -8.44 8.52
N PHE A 154 -8.29 -8.58 8.56
CA PHE A 154 -9.10 -7.81 9.50
C PHE A 154 -9.39 -8.55 10.80
N GLU A 155 -9.41 -7.81 11.91
CA GLU A 155 -9.40 -8.38 13.27
C GLU A 155 -10.62 -9.25 13.59
N HIS A 156 -11.80 -8.94 13.04
CA HIS A 156 -13.01 -9.73 13.27
C HIS A 156 -12.84 -11.21 12.86
N GLN A 157 -11.84 -11.51 12.03
CA GLN A 157 -11.51 -12.88 11.61
C GLN A 157 -10.68 -13.62 12.66
N LEU A 158 -10.25 -13.00 13.76
CA LEU A 158 -9.37 -13.60 14.76
C LEU A 158 -10.00 -13.63 16.16
N ASN A 159 -11.30 -13.31 16.29
CA ASN A 159 -12.01 -13.25 17.57
C ASN A 159 -11.86 -14.53 18.43
N LYS A 160 -11.71 -15.70 17.82
CA LYS A 160 -11.53 -16.99 18.53
C LYS A 160 -10.16 -17.13 19.20
N ILE A 161 -9.09 -16.60 18.61
CA ILE A 161 -7.74 -16.58 19.22
C ILE A 161 -7.45 -15.31 20.03
N HIS A 162 -8.33 -14.33 19.91
CA HIS A 162 -8.28 -13.06 20.62
C HIS A 162 -9.61 -12.77 21.33
N PRO A 163 -9.96 -13.52 22.39
CA PRO A 163 -11.18 -13.24 23.15
C PRO A 163 -11.06 -11.88 23.86
N GLU A 164 -12.07 -11.01 23.66
CA GLU A 164 -12.16 -9.65 24.22
C GLU A 164 -12.06 -9.62 25.75
N GLU A 165 -12.63 -10.64 26.39
CA GLU A 165 -12.65 -10.77 27.85
C GLU A 165 -11.70 -11.87 28.31
N ARG A 166 -10.39 -11.63 28.20
CA ARG A 166 -9.43 -12.49 28.90
C ARG A 166 -9.53 -12.20 30.40
N ARG A 167 -10.22 -13.06 31.15
CA ARG A 167 -10.25 -13.00 32.62
C ARG A 167 -8.82 -13.04 33.17
N GLY A 168 -8.28 -11.89 33.57
CA GLY A 168 -6.96 -11.75 34.18
C GLY A 168 -5.95 -10.95 33.37
N GLU A 169 -6.13 -9.63 33.25
CA GLU A 169 -5.10 -8.69 32.78
C GLU A 169 -3.93 -8.50 33.77
N ALA A 170 -3.94 -9.19 34.91
CA ALA A 170 -2.88 -9.10 35.91
C ALA A 170 -1.56 -9.81 35.49
N ASN A 171 -1.57 -10.65 34.46
CA ASN A 171 -0.37 -11.36 33.99
C ASN A 171 0.41 -10.52 32.98
N LYS A 172 1.54 -9.94 33.41
CA LYS A 172 2.45 -9.13 32.57
C LYS A 172 3.26 -9.92 31.54
N TYR A 173 3.26 -11.25 31.62
CA TYR A 173 4.03 -12.13 30.71
C TYR A 173 3.19 -12.64 29.53
N CYS A 174 1.85 -12.61 29.65
CA CYS A 174 0.93 -13.08 28.62
C CYS A 174 -0.14 -12.01 28.34
N CYS A 175 0.28 -10.91 27.74
CA CYS A 175 -0.61 -9.85 27.27
C CYS A 175 -1.52 -10.37 26.13
N GLY A 176 -2.78 -9.93 26.09
CA GLY A 176 -3.62 -10.13 24.91
C GLY A 176 -3.06 -9.34 23.72
N ILE A 177 -3.45 -9.64 22.49
CA ILE A 177 -2.94 -8.94 21.29
C ILE A 177 -3.11 -7.41 21.38
N ARG A 178 -4.16 -6.91 22.04
CA ARG A 178 -4.32 -5.48 22.37
C ARG A 178 -3.18 -4.95 23.25
N SER A 179 -2.85 -5.62 24.35
CA SER A 179 -1.68 -5.23 25.15
C SER A 179 -0.35 -5.57 24.47
N SER A 180 -0.32 -6.47 23.46
CA SER A 180 0.82 -6.63 22.55
C SER A 180 0.95 -5.49 21.54
N SER A 181 -0.14 -4.80 21.18
CA SER A 181 -0.05 -3.53 20.45
C SER A 181 0.54 -2.42 21.34
N GLN A 182 0.30 -2.48 22.66
CA GLN A 182 1.02 -1.68 23.64
C GLN A 182 2.49 -2.14 23.77
N ILE A 183 2.82 -3.44 23.63
CA ILE A 183 4.22 -3.90 23.53
C ILE A 183 4.89 -3.36 22.25
N ALA A 184 4.19 -3.33 21.11
CA ALA A 184 4.72 -2.74 19.88
C ALA A 184 5.00 -1.23 20.05
N TYR A 185 4.11 -0.52 20.74
CA TYR A 185 4.30 0.88 21.12
C TYR A 185 5.42 1.07 22.14
N ASP A 186 5.52 0.20 23.15
CA ASP A 186 6.57 0.24 24.16
C ASP A 186 7.94 -0.10 23.57
N LEU A 187 8.00 -0.98 22.56
CA LEU A 187 9.21 -1.24 21.77
C LEU A 187 9.61 0.00 20.98
N GLU A 188 8.64 0.74 20.44
CA GLU A 188 8.85 2.02 19.76
C GLU A 188 9.38 3.10 20.72
N GLU A 189 8.74 3.29 21.87
CA GLU A 189 9.14 4.27 22.89
C GLU A 189 10.49 3.93 23.53
N ARG A 190 10.74 2.64 23.84
CA ARG A 190 11.96 2.21 24.54
C ARG A 190 13.17 2.03 23.64
N HIS A 191 12.99 1.70 22.36
CA HIS A 191 14.11 1.40 21.47
C HIS A 191 14.23 2.34 20.26
N GLY A 192 13.32 3.31 20.10
CA GLY A 192 13.37 4.26 18.99
C GLY A 192 13.22 3.64 17.60
N TYR A 193 12.83 2.36 17.53
CA TYR A 193 12.50 1.69 16.28
C TYR A 193 11.03 1.97 15.98
N GLY A 194 10.77 2.89 15.06
CA GLY A 194 9.41 3.10 14.56
C GLY A 194 8.81 1.77 14.08
N THR A 195 7.55 1.51 14.43
CA THR A 195 6.79 0.30 14.07
C THR A 195 6.76 0.02 12.56
N LYS A 196 7.13 1.02 11.74
CA LYS A 196 7.45 0.87 10.33
C LYS A 196 8.45 -0.25 9.99
N ARG A 197 9.28 -0.69 10.96
CA ARG A 197 10.34 -1.68 10.76
C ARG A 197 9.99 -3.11 11.21
N LEU A 198 8.80 -3.33 11.76
CA LEU A 198 8.38 -4.67 12.20
C LEU A 198 7.84 -5.49 11.02
N SER A 199 8.15 -6.79 10.99
CA SER A 199 7.60 -7.71 9.98
C SER A 199 6.09 -7.92 10.10
N TYR A 200 5.52 -7.58 11.25
CA TYR A 200 4.08 -7.59 11.51
C TYR A 200 3.72 -6.35 12.32
N ASN A 201 2.69 -5.62 11.86
CA ASN A 201 2.17 -4.46 12.55
C ASN A 201 0.74 -4.75 13.04
N ILE A 202 0.56 -4.63 14.36
CA ILE A 202 -0.70 -4.87 15.07
C ILE A 202 -1.23 -3.60 15.74
N LEU A 203 -0.64 -2.43 15.45
CA LEU A 203 -1.06 -1.16 16.03
C LEU A 203 -2.50 -0.80 15.66
N ASN A 204 -2.97 -1.21 14.48
CA ASN A 204 -4.34 -0.94 14.03
C ASN A 204 -5.41 -1.64 14.90
N LEU A 205 -5.01 -2.50 15.84
CA LEU A 205 -5.90 -3.13 16.83
C LEU A 205 -6.06 -2.27 18.10
N ARG A 206 -5.32 -1.16 18.23
CA ARG A 206 -5.31 -0.24 19.39
C ARG A 206 -6.52 0.70 19.32
N GLY A 207 -7.73 0.16 19.46
CA GLY A 207 -8.97 0.93 19.37
C GLY A 207 -10.21 0.23 19.93
N GLY A 208 -11.25 1.00 20.24
CA GLY A 208 -12.61 0.45 20.43
C GLY A 208 -13.20 -0.05 19.10
N TRP A 209 -14.32 -0.78 19.16
CA TRP A 209 -15.00 -1.34 17.97
C TRP A 209 -15.44 -0.29 16.94
N GLU A 210 -15.47 0.99 17.31
CA GLU A 210 -15.84 2.11 16.43
C GLU A 210 -14.74 2.53 15.43
N GLN A 211 -13.52 2.02 15.57
CA GLN A 211 -12.42 2.31 14.63
C GLN A 211 -12.48 1.36 13.43
N SER A 212 -12.58 1.91 12.21
CA SER A 212 -12.86 1.17 10.97
C SER A 212 -11.71 0.34 10.40
N ASN A 213 -10.47 0.51 10.89
CA ASN A 213 -9.27 -0.05 10.26
C ASN A 213 -8.59 -1.17 11.06
N ARG A 214 -9.34 -1.92 11.89
CA ARG A 214 -8.79 -2.99 12.74
C ARG A 214 -8.20 -4.13 11.92
N THR A 215 -6.89 -4.09 11.72
CA THR A 215 -6.15 -5.00 10.83
C THR A 215 -4.83 -5.47 11.45
N ILE A 216 -4.43 -6.70 11.12
CA ILE A 216 -3.04 -7.15 11.22
C ILE A 216 -2.41 -6.91 9.86
N GLU A 217 -1.29 -6.22 9.86
CA GLU A 217 -0.53 -5.90 8.66
C GLU A 217 0.74 -6.76 8.60
N PHE A 218 0.82 -7.61 7.58
CA PHE A 218 1.94 -8.48 7.29
C PHE A 218 2.92 -7.78 6.35
N ARG A 219 4.14 -7.52 6.82
CA ARG A 219 5.19 -6.76 6.12
C ARG A 219 6.45 -7.59 5.80
N GLN A 220 6.39 -8.91 6.02
CA GLN A 220 7.56 -9.78 5.94
C GLN A 220 8.03 -10.07 4.50
N HIS A 221 7.12 -10.07 3.53
CA HIS A 221 7.45 -10.49 2.17
C HIS A 221 8.31 -9.43 1.47
N GLU A 222 9.27 -9.89 0.65
CA GLU A 222 10.04 -8.99 -0.21
C GLU A 222 9.09 -8.28 -1.18
N ASN A 223 9.26 -6.98 -1.38
CA ASN A 223 8.37 -6.32 -2.32
C ASN A 223 8.63 -6.81 -3.75
N THR A 224 7.57 -6.97 -4.53
CA THR A 224 7.61 -7.50 -5.89
C THR A 224 6.36 -7.09 -6.66
N PHE A 225 6.51 -6.95 -7.98
CA PHE A 225 5.39 -6.83 -8.90
C PHE A 225 5.09 -8.12 -9.66
N ASN A 226 5.76 -9.23 -9.33
CA ASN A 226 5.37 -10.53 -9.85
C ASN A 226 3.95 -10.84 -9.34
N SER A 227 2.96 -10.75 -10.24
CA SER A 227 1.55 -10.84 -9.91
C SER A 227 1.18 -12.18 -9.27
N GLN A 228 1.86 -13.27 -9.65
CA GLN A 228 1.67 -14.58 -9.02
C GLN A 228 2.23 -14.61 -7.60
N ALA A 229 3.44 -14.07 -7.37
CA ALA A 229 4.03 -14.00 -6.04
C ALA A 229 3.18 -13.15 -5.07
N VAL A 230 2.71 -11.99 -5.53
CA VAL A 230 1.80 -11.12 -4.75
C VAL A 230 0.53 -11.87 -4.35
N VAL A 231 -0.13 -12.54 -5.32
CA VAL A 231 -1.33 -13.34 -5.02
C VAL A 231 -1.02 -14.48 -4.07
N MET A 232 0.09 -15.20 -4.26
CA MET A 232 0.49 -16.29 -3.36
C MET A 232 0.78 -15.78 -1.94
N TRP A 233 1.34 -14.58 -1.79
CA TRP A 233 1.52 -13.97 -0.48
C TRP A 233 0.19 -13.65 0.19
N ILE A 234 -0.77 -13.05 -0.54
CA ILE A 234 -2.13 -12.81 -0.04
C ILE A 234 -2.79 -14.12 0.42
N LYS A 235 -2.71 -15.18 -0.41
CA LYS A 235 -3.23 -16.52 -0.07
C LYS A 235 -2.59 -17.07 1.20
N SER A 236 -1.29 -16.87 1.37
CA SER A 236 -0.54 -17.32 2.55
C SER A 236 -1.01 -16.60 3.81
N CYS A 237 -1.08 -15.27 3.79
CA CYS A 237 -1.57 -14.47 4.92
C CYS A 237 -3.02 -14.80 5.28
N ALA A 238 -3.91 -14.87 4.29
CA ALA A 238 -5.31 -15.24 4.51
C ALA A 238 -5.44 -16.67 5.06
N GLY A 239 -4.64 -17.62 4.55
CA GLY A 239 -4.61 -19.00 5.02
C GLY A 239 -4.11 -19.13 6.46
N LEU A 240 -3.10 -18.35 6.86
CA LEU A 240 -2.63 -18.27 8.25
C LEU A 240 -3.74 -17.76 9.18
N VAL A 241 -4.41 -16.67 8.79
CA VAL A 241 -5.51 -16.08 9.55
C VAL A 241 -6.70 -17.03 9.65
N TYR A 242 -7.06 -17.68 8.54
CA TYR A 242 -8.09 -18.71 8.52
C TYR A 242 -7.79 -19.86 9.47
N SER A 243 -6.57 -20.42 9.37
CA SER A 243 -6.15 -21.55 10.20
C SER A 243 -6.14 -21.17 11.67
N ALA A 244 -5.67 -19.97 11.99
CA ALA A 244 -5.68 -19.47 13.36
C ALA A 244 -7.12 -19.24 13.87
N ARG A 245 -8.03 -18.74 13.02
CA ARG A 245 -9.45 -18.59 13.35
C ARG A 245 -10.13 -19.92 13.67
N GLU A 246 -9.83 -20.98 12.94
CA GLU A 246 -10.51 -22.28 13.11
C GLU A 246 -9.89 -23.20 14.16
N ALA A 247 -8.70 -22.86 14.68
CA ALA A 247 -8.04 -23.56 15.78
C ALA A 247 -8.73 -23.32 17.13
#